data_AF-A0A444LFV2-F1
#
_entry.id   AF-A0A444LFV2-F1
#
_cell.length_a   1.000
_cell.length_b   1.000
_cell.length_c   1.000
_cell.angle_alpha   90.00
_cell.angle_beta   90.00
_cell.angle_gamma   90.00
#
_symmetry.space_group_name_H-M   'P 1'
#
loop_
_entity.id
_entity.type
_entity.pdbx_description
1 polymer ?
#
loop_
_entity_poly.entity_id
_entity_poly.type
_entity_poly.pdbx_seq_one_letter_code
_entity_poly.pdbx_strand_id
1 'polypeptide(L)'
;MRHMSAFWGNIAEDASKMQTDADVLEAAHHLVDIHLIFLREHEIGNSILDSNELPVGKDAFVNAFRVVIATENRPNIRSLLVKAGITLAHFQDNIGDPIILRPAPDSEHSAFRGRVDIARIRTVDRAILNLGEERLRLAQIFQKASRLAEGKKFYHA
;
A
#
# COMPACT_ATOMS: atom_id res chain seq x y z
N MET A 1 -28.18 -37.42 -23.65
CA MET A 1 -26.80 -36.90 -23.49
C MET A 1 -26.50 -36.77 -22.01
N ARG A 2 -25.69 -37.70 -21.50
CA ARG A 2 -25.14 -37.72 -20.14
C ARG A 2 -23.75 -37.04 -20.17
N HIS A 3 -23.33 -36.56 -18.99
CA HIS A 3 -21.95 -36.17 -18.62
C HIS A 3 -21.36 -34.88 -19.21
N MET A 4 -21.60 -33.74 -18.54
CA MET A 4 -20.64 -32.62 -18.45
C MET A 4 -20.64 -31.91 -17.08
N SER A 5 -21.18 -32.53 -16.02
CA SER A 5 -21.34 -31.89 -14.70
C SER A 5 -20.21 -32.20 -13.70
N ALA A 6 -19.23 -33.05 -14.04
CA ALA A 6 -18.26 -33.55 -13.06
C ALA A 6 -16.86 -32.90 -13.14
N PHE A 7 -16.62 -31.97 -14.07
CA PHE A 7 -15.28 -31.37 -14.24
C PHE A 7 -15.09 -30.08 -13.43
N TRP A 8 -16.16 -29.32 -13.19
CA TRP A 8 -16.08 -28.04 -12.47
C TRP A 8 -16.19 -28.16 -10.94
N GLY A 9 -16.65 -29.31 -10.42
CA GLY A 9 -16.69 -29.57 -8.97
C GLY A 9 -15.31 -29.83 -8.36
N ASN A 10 -14.40 -30.46 -9.13
CA ASN A 10 -13.07 -30.84 -8.63
C ASN A 10 -12.05 -29.69 -8.64
N ILE A 11 -12.29 -28.61 -9.41
CA ILE A 11 -11.38 -27.45 -9.45
C ILE A 11 -11.61 -26.52 -8.24
N ALA A 12 -12.86 -26.42 -7.78
CA ALA A 12 -13.20 -25.65 -6.58
C ALA A 12 -12.74 -26.36 -5.29
N GLU A 13 -12.71 -27.69 -5.27
CA GLU A 13 -12.16 -28.48 -4.14
C GLU A 13 -10.62 -28.39 -4.04
N ASP A 14 -9.91 -28.14 -5.14
CA ASP A 14 -8.44 -28.11 -5.17
C ASP A 14 -7.85 -26.73 -4.82
N ALA A 15 -8.60 -25.64 -5.00
CA ALA A 15 -8.19 -24.29 -4.57
C ALA A 15 -8.17 -24.14 -3.03
N SER A 16 -8.83 -25.07 -2.33
CA SER A 16 -8.80 -25.19 -0.87
C SER A 16 -7.75 -26.19 -0.35
N LYS A 17 -6.83 -26.68 -1.20
CA LYS A 17 -5.59 -27.32 -0.71
C LYS A 17 -4.70 -26.28 -0.03
N MET A 18 -5.10 -25.97 1.19
CA MET A 18 -4.34 -25.43 2.31
C MET A 18 -3.11 -24.63 1.88
N GLN A 19 -3.32 -23.38 1.47
CA GLN A 19 -2.26 -22.38 1.56
C GLN A 19 -1.86 -22.34 3.04
N THR A 20 -0.69 -22.87 3.37
CA THR A 20 -0.25 -22.93 4.75
C THR A 20 0.03 -21.52 5.24
N ASP A 21 0.02 -21.30 6.57
CA ASP A 21 0.41 -20.01 7.13
C ASP A 21 1.83 -19.59 6.66
N ALA A 22 2.69 -20.56 6.36
CA ALA A 22 4.01 -20.33 5.79
C ALA A 22 3.92 -19.81 4.35
N ASP A 23 3.07 -20.39 3.50
CA ASP A 23 2.88 -19.94 2.11
C ASP A 23 2.28 -18.53 2.06
N VAL A 24 1.34 -18.23 2.96
CA VAL A 24 0.75 -16.89 3.09
C VAL A 24 1.82 -15.88 3.52
N LEU A 25 2.67 -16.26 4.48
CA LEU A 25 3.75 -15.40 4.96
C LEU A 25 4.81 -15.15 3.88
N GLU A 26 5.21 -16.19 3.13
CA GLU A 26 6.13 -16.07 2.01
C GLU A 26 5.58 -15.14 0.92
N ALA A 27 4.32 -15.32 0.53
CA ALA A 27 3.67 -14.45 -0.45
C ALA A 27 3.59 -12.98 0.04
N ALA A 28 3.34 -12.77 1.33
CA ALA A 28 3.34 -11.43 1.92
C ALA A 28 4.74 -10.79 1.88
N HIS A 29 5.79 -11.53 2.21
CA HIS A 29 7.17 -11.05 2.09
C HIS A 29 7.51 -10.67 0.64
N HIS A 30 7.17 -11.53 -0.31
CA HIS A 30 7.40 -11.24 -1.74
C HIS A 30 6.69 -9.97 -2.21
N LEU A 31 5.45 -9.73 -1.79
CA LEU A 31 4.74 -8.48 -2.11
C LEU A 31 5.40 -7.26 -1.46
N VAL A 32 5.85 -7.37 -0.21
CA VAL A 32 6.59 -6.26 0.43
C VAL A 32 7.88 -5.96 -0.34
N ASP A 33 8.62 -6.98 -0.77
CA ASP A 33 9.86 -6.81 -1.54
C ASP A 33 9.60 -6.13 -2.89
N ILE A 34 8.53 -6.51 -3.61
CA ILE A 34 8.10 -5.82 -4.84
C ILE A 34 7.88 -4.33 -4.57
N HIS A 35 7.18 -3.98 -3.49
CA HIS A 35 6.92 -2.59 -3.14
C HIS A 35 8.22 -1.83 -2.83
N LEU A 36 9.14 -2.45 -2.08
CA LEU A 36 10.42 -1.82 -1.74
C LEU A 36 11.31 -1.60 -2.96
N ILE A 37 11.32 -2.56 -3.91
CA ILE A 37 12.01 -2.40 -5.19
C ILE A 37 11.36 -1.27 -6.00
N PHE A 38 10.03 -1.24 -6.07
CA PHE A 38 9.30 -0.17 -6.75
C PHE A 38 9.68 1.21 -6.20
N LEU A 39 9.68 1.38 -4.87
CA LEU A 39 10.08 2.62 -4.20
C LEU A 39 11.54 3.03 -4.49
N ARG A 40 12.43 2.06 -4.70
CA ARG A 40 13.82 2.33 -5.03
C ARG A 40 13.98 2.82 -6.47
N GLU A 41 13.16 2.30 -7.37
CA GLU A 41 13.19 2.64 -8.79
C GLU A 41 12.41 3.91 -9.12
N HIS A 42 11.43 4.29 -8.27
CA HIS A 42 10.53 5.42 -8.49
C HIS A 42 10.64 6.42 -7.34
N GLU A 43 11.07 7.66 -7.64
CA GLU A 43 11.13 8.75 -6.65
C GLU A 43 9.72 9.26 -6.31
N ILE A 44 9.06 8.64 -5.33
CA ILE A 44 7.71 9.05 -4.88
C ILE A 44 7.74 10.39 -4.12
N GLY A 45 8.85 10.69 -3.43
CA GLY A 45 9.17 11.97 -2.78
C GLY A 45 7.98 12.82 -2.34
N ASN A 46 7.67 13.84 -3.15
CA ASN A 46 6.58 14.81 -2.91
C ASN A 46 5.42 14.65 -3.91
N SER A 47 5.28 13.48 -4.51
CA SER A 47 4.32 13.21 -5.57
C SER A 47 3.12 12.43 -5.03
N ILE A 48 1.93 12.75 -5.55
CA ILE A 48 0.74 11.91 -5.43
C ILE A 48 0.54 11.25 -6.80
N LEU A 49 0.50 9.93 -6.80
CA LEU A 49 0.45 9.08 -7.99
C LEU A 49 -0.91 8.42 -8.11
N ASP A 50 -1.29 7.99 -9.31
CA ASP A 50 -2.49 7.20 -9.48
C ASP A 50 -2.28 5.78 -8.95
N SER A 51 -3.29 5.19 -8.32
CA SER A 51 -3.19 3.83 -7.78
C SER A 51 -2.95 2.75 -8.84
N ASN A 52 -3.28 3.03 -10.10
CA ASN A 52 -2.98 2.14 -11.23
C ASN A 52 -1.49 2.09 -11.58
N GLU A 53 -0.66 2.98 -11.04
CA GLU A 53 0.80 2.91 -11.20
C GLU A 53 1.44 1.82 -10.33
N LEU A 54 0.71 1.30 -9.33
CA LEU A 54 1.22 0.22 -8.50
C LEU A 54 1.31 -1.10 -9.28
N PRO A 55 2.38 -1.90 -9.08
CA PRO A 55 2.52 -3.19 -9.76
C PRO A 55 1.49 -4.23 -9.28
N VAL A 56 0.87 -4.00 -8.12
CA VAL A 56 -0.20 -4.83 -7.54
C VAL A 56 -1.21 -3.89 -6.86
N GLY A 57 -2.47 -4.31 -6.75
CA GLY A 57 -3.50 -3.52 -6.07
C GLY A 57 -3.10 -3.10 -4.65
N LYS A 58 -3.40 -1.85 -4.29
CA LYS A 58 -3.01 -1.23 -3.01
C LYS A 58 -3.40 -2.06 -1.78
N ASP A 59 -4.60 -2.64 -1.78
CA ASP A 59 -5.09 -3.49 -0.68
C ASP A 59 -4.26 -4.75 -0.46
N ALA A 60 -3.69 -5.33 -1.53
CA ALA A 60 -2.81 -6.49 -1.42
C ALA A 60 -1.51 -6.11 -0.68
N PHE A 61 -0.92 -4.95 -1.01
CA PHE A 61 0.23 -4.44 -0.26
C PHE A 61 -0.11 -4.13 1.19
N VAL A 62 -1.25 -3.47 1.45
CA VAL A 62 -1.67 -3.18 2.84
C VAL A 62 -1.77 -4.47 3.65
N ASN A 63 -2.36 -5.53 3.10
CA ASN A 63 -2.45 -6.81 3.78
C ASN A 63 -1.08 -7.49 3.96
N ALA A 64 -0.23 -7.46 2.93
CA ALA A 64 1.12 -7.99 3.00
C ALA A 64 1.95 -7.32 4.11
N PHE A 65 1.95 -5.99 4.16
CA PHE A 65 2.62 -5.22 5.22
C PHE A 65 2.08 -5.56 6.60
N ARG A 66 0.75 -5.71 6.76
CA ARG A 66 0.16 -6.11 8.06
C ARG A 66 0.70 -7.46 8.55
N VAL A 67 0.77 -8.46 7.66
CA VAL A 67 1.26 -9.80 7.99
C VAL A 67 2.74 -9.74 8.36
N VAL A 68 3.57 -9.16 7.49
CA VAL A 68 5.03 -9.07 7.67
C VAL A 68 5.40 -8.28 8.92
N ILE A 69 4.71 -7.18 9.21
CA ILE A 69 4.95 -6.38 10.44
C ILE A 69 4.59 -7.18 11.69
N ALA A 70 3.50 -7.95 11.67
CA ALA A 70 3.04 -8.73 12.82
C ALA A 70 3.90 -9.98 13.09
N THR A 71 4.70 -10.42 12.12
CA THR A 71 5.60 -11.58 12.23
C THR A 71 7.07 -11.21 12.39
N GLU A 72 7.47 -9.97 12.10
CA GLU A 72 8.85 -9.51 12.27
C GLU A 72 9.20 -9.25 13.75
N ASN A 73 10.23 -9.94 14.24
CA ASN A 73 10.62 -9.89 15.66
C ASN A 73 11.52 -8.68 15.98
N ARG A 74 12.23 -8.13 15.00
CA ARG A 74 13.18 -7.02 15.19
C ARG A 74 12.44 -5.68 15.16
N PRO A 75 12.42 -4.90 16.25
CA PRO A 75 11.66 -3.66 16.33
C PRO A 75 12.12 -2.60 15.32
N ASN A 76 13.41 -2.53 15.03
CA ASN A 76 13.96 -1.60 14.05
C ASN A 76 13.45 -1.91 12.63
N ILE A 77 13.40 -3.20 12.26
CA ILE A 77 12.88 -3.61 10.95
C ILE A 77 11.38 -3.37 10.88
N ARG A 78 10.61 -3.68 11.94
CA ARG A 78 9.19 -3.31 12.01
C ARG A 78 8.95 -1.83 11.79
N SER A 79 9.73 -0.96 12.44
CA SER A 79 9.62 0.49 12.27
C SER A 79 9.87 0.93 10.83
N LEU A 80 10.85 0.33 10.16
CA LEU A 80 11.10 0.58 8.73
C LEU A 80 9.96 0.08 7.84
N LEU A 81 9.42 -1.11 8.10
CA LEU A 81 8.26 -1.65 7.38
C LEU A 81 7.02 -0.78 7.57
N VAL A 82 6.76 -0.25 8.77
CA VAL A 82 5.67 0.70 9.02
C VAL A 82 5.87 1.96 8.17
N LYS A 83 7.08 2.53 8.15
CA LYS A 83 7.38 3.72 7.34
C LYS A 83 7.20 3.46 5.85
N ALA A 84 7.73 2.33 5.35
CA ALA A 84 7.57 1.92 3.97
C ALA A 84 6.11 1.68 3.61
N GLY A 85 5.34 0.99 4.44
CA GLY A 85 3.91 0.75 4.21
C GLY A 85 3.10 2.04 4.15
N ILE A 86 3.41 3.05 4.97
CA ILE A 86 2.72 4.35 4.95
C ILE A 86 2.88 5.07 3.60
N THR A 87 3.94 4.79 2.83
CA THR A 87 4.12 5.39 1.49
C THR A 87 3.02 5.00 0.50
N LEU A 88 2.27 3.90 0.75
CA LEU A 88 1.11 3.53 -0.06
C LEU A 88 0.03 4.63 -0.09
N ALA A 89 0.01 5.53 0.89
CA ALA A 89 -0.89 6.68 0.88
C ALA A 89 -0.59 7.68 -0.24
N HIS A 90 0.58 7.66 -0.86
CA HIS A 90 0.86 8.48 -2.03
C HIS A 90 0.11 8.03 -3.28
N PHE A 91 -0.46 6.82 -3.28
CA PHE A 91 -1.20 6.25 -4.40
C PHE A 91 -2.71 6.42 -4.18
N GLN A 92 -3.30 7.29 -4.98
CA GLN A 92 -4.69 7.73 -4.85
C GLN A 92 -5.48 7.37 -6.10
N ASP A 93 -6.76 7.07 -5.94
CA ASP A 93 -7.59 6.61 -7.06
C ASP A 93 -8.03 7.79 -7.94
N ASN A 94 -7.99 7.59 -9.27
CA ASN A 94 -8.50 8.53 -10.27
C ASN A 94 -7.81 9.91 -10.25
N ILE A 95 -6.49 9.93 -10.06
CA ILE A 95 -5.68 11.15 -10.12
C ILE A 95 -5.26 11.45 -11.57
N GLY A 96 -5.05 10.40 -12.37
CA GLY A 96 -4.46 10.52 -13.71
C GLY A 96 -2.98 10.90 -13.60
N ASP A 97 -2.58 12.02 -14.20
CA ASP A 97 -1.18 12.44 -14.19
C ASP A 97 -0.68 12.78 -12.77
N PRO A 98 0.58 12.41 -12.43
CA PRO A 98 1.20 12.70 -11.15
C PRO A 98 1.04 14.16 -10.69
N ILE A 99 0.65 14.34 -9.43
CA ILE A 99 0.61 15.65 -8.79
C ILE A 99 1.90 15.86 -8.01
N ILE A 100 2.74 16.81 -8.42
CA ILE A 100 3.99 17.14 -7.74
C ILE A 100 3.74 18.28 -6.76
N LEU A 101 3.91 18.01 -5.46
CA LEU A 101 3.84 19.03 -4.42
C LEU A 101 5.19 19.74 -4.30
N ARG A 102 5.19 21.06 -4.41
CA ARG A 102 6.36 21.90 -4.19
C ARG A 102 6.03 22.93 -3.11
N PRO A 103 6.94 23.18 -2.14
CA PRO A 103 6.81 24.32 -1.25
C PRO A 103 6.64 25.59 -2.07
N ALA A 104 5.70 26.45 -1.68
CA ALA A 104 5.59 27.77 -2.27
C ALA A 104 6.87 28.57 -1.94
N PRO A 105 7.49 29.25 -2.91
CA PRO A 105 8.58 30.17 -2.61
C PRO A 105 8.07 31.31 -1.70
N ASP A 106 8.94 31.81 -0.82
CA ASP A 106 8.63 32.90 0.12
C ASP A 106 8.30 34.25 -0.57
N SER A 107 8.48 34.36 -1.88
CA SER A 107 8.20 35.56 -2.66
C SER A 107 6.91 35.46 -3.48
N GLU A 108 5.96 36.30 -3.07
CA GLU A 108 4.85 36.92 -3.80
C GLU A 108 4.37 36.28 -5.12
N HIS A 109 3.08 35.90 -5.10
CA HIS A 109 2.13 35.96 -6.20
C HIS A 109 2.72 35.98 -7.61
N SER A 110 3.26 34.83 -8.05
CA SER A 110 3.37 34.58 -9.47
C SER A 110 1.94 34.58 -10.04
N ALA A 111 1.58 35.66 -10.72
CA ALA A 111 0.32 35.79 -11.43
C ALA A 111 0.30 34.74 -12.55
N PHE A 112 -0.20 33.54 -12.23
CA PHE A 112 -0.33 32.45 -13.17
C PHE A 112 -1.42 32.84 -14.18
N ARG A 113 -1.00 33.46 -15.29
CA ARG A 113 -1.86 33.84 -16.42
C ARG A 113 -2.12 32.64 -17.33
N GLY A 114 -2.71 31.60 -16.77
CA GLY A 114 -3.28 30.47 -17.51
C GLY A 114 -4.74 30.27 -17.09
N ARG A 115 -5.59 29.78 -17.98
CA ARG A 115 -6.92 29.27 -17.58
C ARG A 115 -6.69 28.13 -16.59
N VAL A 116 -6.82 28.42 -15.30
CA VAL A 116 -6.75 27.38 -14.29
C VAL A 116 -8.05 26.58 -14.36
N ASP A 117 -7.92 25.28 -14.62
CA ASP A 117 -9.06 24.37 -14.63
C ASP A 117 -9.54 24.12 -13.19
N ILE A 118 -10.73 24.62 -12.86
CA ILE A 118 -11.38 24.45 -11.56
C ILE A 118 -11.53 22.96 -11.23
N ALA A 119 -11.78 22.10 -12.23
CA ALA A 119 -11.87 20.67 -12.01
C ALA A 119 -10.53 20.10 -11.52
N ARG A 120 -9.41 20.53 -12.12
CA ARG A 120 -8.07 20.10 -11.69
C ARG A 120 -7.73 20.59 -10.28
N ILE A 121 -8.10 21.83 -9.91
CA ILE A 121 -7.92 22.31 -8.52
C ILE A 121 -8.66 21.39 -7.54
N ARG A 122 -9.93 21.08 -7.81
CA ARG A 122 -10.72 20.21 -6.93
C ARG A 122 -10.14 18.80 -6.82
N THR A 123 -9.61 18.26 -7.91
CA THR A 123 -8.90 16.97 -7.90
C THR A 123 -7.67 17.03 -7.01
N VAL A 124 -6.87 18.10 -7.10
CA VAL A 124 -5.68 18.31 -6.26
C VAL A 124 -6.07 18.44 -4.79
N ASP A 125 -7.04 19.27 -4.45
CA ASP A 125 -7.50 19.45 -3.07
C ASP A 125 -7.99 18.14 -2.45
N ARG A 126 -8.79 17.37 -3.21
CA ARG A 126 -9.24 16.04 -2.78
C ARG A 126 -8.06 15.08 -2.61
N ALA A 127 -7.11 15.07 -3.53
CA ALA A 127 -5.95 14.18 -3.47
C ALA A 127 -5.10 14.45 -2.22
N ILE A 128 -4.91 15.73 -1.86
CA ILE A 128 -4.15 16.13 -0.66
C ILE A 128 -4.88 15.70 0.61
N LEU A 129 -6.20 15.91 0.69
CA LEU A 129 -7.00 15.46 1.83
C LEU A 129 -6.95 13.93 1.97
N ASN A 130 -7.18 13.21 0.87
CA ASN A 130 -7.14 11.75 0.87
C ASN A 130 -5.75 11.21 1.25
N LEU A 131 -4.67 11.84 0.79
CA LEU A 131 -3.30 11.50 1.20
C LEU A 131 -3.16 11.60 2.73
N GLY A 132 -3.62 12.71 3.32
CA GLY A 132 -3.57 12.92 4.77
C GLY A 132 -4.37 11.87 5.55
N GLU A 133 -5.62 11.65 5.15
CA GLU A 133 -6.52 10.65 5.77
C GLU A 133 -5.95 9.23 5.66
N GLU A 134 -5.45 8.86 4.48
CA GLU A 134 -4.91 7.53 4.24
C GLU A 134 -3.62 7.30 5.02
N ARG A 135 -2.74 8.31 5.15
CA ARG A 135 -1.55 8.21 6.00
C ARG A 135 -1.91 7.91 7.46
N LEU A 136 -2.93 8.59 7.99
CA LEU A 136 -3.41 8.35 9.35
C LEU A 136 -4.01 6.95 9.49
N ARG A 137 -4.82 6.52 8.52
CA ARG A 137 -5.40 5.18 8.49
C ARG A 137 -4.33 4.09 8.45
N LEU A 138 -3.38 4.19 7.53
CA LEU A 138 -2.30 3.21 7.37
C LEU A 138 -1.40 3.18 8.61
N ALA A 139 -1.07 4.35 9.19
CA ALA A 139 -0.32 4.41 10.44
C ALA A 139 -1.03 3.64 11.56
N GLN A 140 -2.35 3.82 11.72
CA GLN A 140 -3.13 3.07 12.71
C GLN A 140 -3.13 1.56 12.44
N ILE A 141 -3.33 1.16 11.19
CA ILE A 141 -3.34 -0.25 10.78
C ILE A 141 -1.99 -0.92 11.10
N PHE A 142 -0.89 -0.30 10.70
CA PHE A 142 0.44 -0.87 10.86
C PHE A 142 0.97 -0.78 12.30
N GLN A 143 0.58 0.24 13.07
CA GLN A 143 0.85 0.26 14.51
C GLN A 143 0.14 -0.88 15.24
N LYS A 144 -1.12 -1.19 14.88
CA LYS A 144 -1.82 -2.36 15.44
C LYS A 144 -1.08 -3.66 15.11
N ALA A 145 -0.64 -3.83 13.86
CA ALA A 145 0.17 -4.99 13.46
C ALA A 145 1.49 -5.07 14.26
N SER A 146 2.19 -3.95 14.46
CA SER A 146 3.44 -3.92 15.22
C SER A 146 3.26 -4.36 16.68
N ARG A 147 2.14 -3.98 17.32
CA ARG A 147 1.83 -4.41 18.69
C ARG A 147 1.56 -5.91 18.81
N LEU A 148 1.03 -6.55 17.76
CA LEU A 148 0.84 -8.02 17.75
C LEU A 148 2.18 -8.76 17.80
N ALA A 149 3.23 -8.20 17.18
CA ALA A 149 4.57 -8.76 17.27
C ALA A 149 5.18 -8.63 18.67
N GLU A 150 4.88 -7.55 19.40
CA GLU A 150 5.35 -7.32 20.77
C GLU A 150 4.69 -8.23 21.81
N GLY A 151 3.44 -8.63 21.56
CA GLY A 151 2.69 -9.54 22.44
C GLY A 151 3.13 -11.01 22.38
N LYS A 152 3.99 -11.39 21.41
CA LYS A 152 4.52 -12.74 21.29
C LYS A 152 5.59 -12.96 22.37
N LYS A 153 5.18 -13.48 23.53
CA LYS A 153 6.11 -14.03 24.52
C LYS A 153 6.79 -15.25 23.90
N PHE A 154 8.11 -15.18 23.69
CA PHE A 154 8.90 -16.31 23.25
C PHE A 154 9.11 -17.25 24.44
N TYR A 155 8.48 -18.43 24.41
CA TYR A 155 8.93 -19.55 25.22
C TYR A 155 10.18 -20.11 24.53
N HIS A 156 11.35 -19.85 25.12
CA HIS A 156 12.56 -20.58 24.75
C HIS A 156 12.34 -22.06 25.09
N ALA A 157 12.41 -22.92 24.07
CA ALA A 157 12.61 -24.35 24.24
C ALA A 157 14.11 -24.64 24.41
#